data_AF-A0A927RF27-F1
#
_entry.id   AF-A0A927RF27-F1
#
_cell.length_a   1.000
_cell.length_b   1.000
_cell.length_c   1.000
_cell.angle_alpha   90.00
_cell.angle_beta   90.00
_cell.angle_gamma   90.00
#
_symmetry.space_group_name_H-M   'P 1'
#
loop_
_entity.id
_entity.type
_entity.pdbx_description
1 polymer ?
#
loop_
_entity_poly.entity_id
_entity_poly.type
_entity_poly.pdbx_seq_one_letter_code
_entity_poly.pdbx_strand_id
1 'polypeptide(L)'
;MSDPAHQQRQHPLPSQDNVGLTPTRAGSRAAEPTVDGVEKELTGYGESDDGLVRVWVLMDGSVKDLMIDPAAMGQSADSLGAQAEAALAQAYGDLDHQLGGRQARQDRQLQRIIALLSTARRTT
;
A
#
# COMPACT_ATOMS: atom_id res chain seq x y z
N MET A 1 57.20 40.53 48.84
CA MET A 1 56.60 40.98 47.57
C MET A 1 55.45 40.04 47.29
N SER A 2 54.23 40.47 47.61
CA SER A 2 52.99 39.73 47.38
C SER A 2 52.09 40.67 46.60
N ASP A 3 51.70 40.30 45.39
CA ASP A 3 50.69 41.02 44.62
C ASP A 3 49.72 40.01 43.99
N PRO A 4 48.39 40.23 44.09
CA PRO A 4 47.35 39.29 43.69
C PRO A 4 46.75 39.66 42.31
N ALA A 5 46.54 38.67 41.45
CA ALA A 5 45.87 38.89 40.16
C ALA A 5 44.70 37.92 39.95
N HIS A 6 43.50 38.49 39.99
CA HIS A 6 42.37 38.27 39.07
C HIS A 6 42.06 36.86 38.52
N GLN A 7 40.97 36.29 39.05
CA GLN A 7 39.68 36.14 38.35
C GLN A 7 39.68 35.76 36.85
N GLN A 8 39.54 34.46 36.54
CA GLN A 8 38.96 33.97 35.27
C GLN A 8 38.08 32.73 35.57
N ARG A 9 36.76 32.93 35.63
CA ARG A 9 35.76 32.61 34.59
C ARG A 9 35.53 31.10 34.39
N GLN A 10 34.32 30.72 34.80
CA GLN A 10 33.66 29.42 34.67
C GLN A 10 33.58 28.97 33.20
N HIS A 11 33.91 27.71 32.93
CA HIS A 11 33.32 26.89 31.87
C HIS A 11 33.52 25.39 32.22
N PRO A 12 32.49 24.67 32.68
CA PRO A 12 32.54 23.21 32.73
C PRO A 12 32.33 22.62 31.33
N LEU A 13 33.22 21.70 30.94
CA LEU A 13 33.08 20.82 29.78
C LEU A 13 31.84 19.92 29.95
N PRO A 14 31.05 19.64 28.90
CA PRO A 14 29.98 18.65 29.00
C PRO A 14 30.56 17.24 29.10
N SER A 15 30.04 16.50 30.09
CA SER A 15 30.36 15.10 30.39
C SER A 15 30.14 14.17 29.21
N GLN A 16 31.03 13.21 29.08
CA GLN A 16 30.90 12.07 28.18
C GLN A 16 29.81 11.12 28.71
N ASP A 17 28.63 11.15 28.10
CA ASP A 17 27.66 10.07 28.21
C ASP A 17 27.92 9.04 27.11
N ASN A 18 28.62 7.97 27.45
CA ASN A 18 28.66 6.72 26.70
C ASN A 18 29.22 5.65 27.64
N VAL A 19 28.38 4.82 28.26
CA VAL A 19 28.06 3.45 27.81
C VAL A 19 26.97 2.91 28.74
N GLY A 20 25.79 2.62 28.18
CA GLY A 20 24.67 2.06 28.92
C GLY A 20 23.79 1.25 27.98
N LEU A 21 24.20 0.00 27.77
CA LEU A 21 23.49 -1.03 27.01
C LEU A 21 22.01 -1.10 27.42
N THR A 22 21.12 -0.77 26.49
CA THR A 22 19.79 -1.39 26.43
C THR A 22 19.60 -1.89 25.00
N PRO A 23 19.29 -3.17 24.77
CA PRO A 23 18.82 -3.60 23.48
C PRO A 23 17.44 -2.97 23.28
N THR A 24 17.38 -1.88 22.50
CA THR A 24 16.13 -1.49 21.86
C THR A 24 15.69 -2.70 21.06
N ARG A 25 14.71 -3.42 21.60
CA ARG A 25 13.89 -4.37 20.86
C ARG A 25 13.34 -3.59 19.68
N ALA A 26 14.07 -3.65 18.56
CA ALA A 26 13.55 -3.34 17.26
C ALA A 26 12.37 -4.29 17.09
N GLY A 27 11.19 -3.83 17.50
CA GLY A 27 9.96 -4.38 17.00
C GLY A 27 10.08 -4.21 15.50
N SER A 28 10.40 -5.31 14.82
CA SER A 28 10.10 -5.51 13.42
C SER A 28 8.58 -5.39 13.32
N ARG A 29 8.10 -4.15 13.33
CA ARG A 29 6.79 -3.82 12.82
C ARG A 29 6.97 -4.08 11.34
N ALA A 30 6.62 -5.30 10.94
CA ALA A 30 6.22 -5.57 9.56
C ALA A 30 5.45 -4.32 9.13
N ALA A 31 5.90 -3.68 8.06
CA ALA A 31 5.22 -2.53 7.51
C ALA A 31 3.81 -3.00 7.20
N GLU A 32 2.89 -2.78 8.14
CA GLU A 32 1.47 -2.83 7.84
C GLU A 32 1.31 -1.68 6.85
N PRO A 33 0.95 -1.93 5.58
CA PRO A 33 0.61 -0.83 4.70
C PRO A 33 -0.59 -0.14 5.36
N THR A 34 -0.34 1.00 5.98
CA THR A 34 -1.38 1.92 6.44
C THR A 34 -2.05 2.42 5.17
N VAL A 35 -3.07 1.70 4.71
CA VAL A 35 -3.93 2.16 3.62
C VAL A 35 -4.89 3.18 4.22
N ASP A 36 -4.36 4.38 4.50
CA ASP A 36 -5.16 5.54 4.87
C ASP A 36 -5.90 6.06 3.63
N GLY A 37 -7.22 6.19 3.74
CA GLY A 37 -8.05 6.84 2.72
C GLY A 37 -8.57 5.95 1.60
N VAL A 38 -9.19 4.80 1.92
CA VAL A 38 -10.00 4.07 0.93
C VAL A 38 -11.38 4.73 0.85
N GLU A 39 -11.48 5.84 0.09
CA GLU A 39 -12.65 5.92 -0.79
C GLU A 39 -12.68 4.58 -1.54
N LYS A 40 -13.83 3.88 -1.56
CA LYS A 40 -13.93 2.51 -2.10
C LYS A 40 -13.67 2.51 -3.61
N GLU A 41 -12.45 2.78 -4.02
CA GLU A 41 -11.95 2.56 -5.35
C GLU A 41 -11.95 1.06 -5.55
N LEU A 42 -12.58 0.66 -6.64
CA LEU A 42 -12.51 -0.71 -7.10
C LEU A 42 -11.03 -0.99 -7.34
N THR A 43 -10.50 -2.00 -6.67
CA THR A 43 -9.10 -2.40 -6.85
C THR A 43 -9.06 -3.81 -7.38
N GLY A 44 -8.25 -4.02 -8.42
CA GLY A 44 -7.89 -5.35 -8.87
C GLY A 44 -6.77 -5.90 -8.00
N TYR A 45 -6.84 -7.18 -7.68
CA TYR A 45 -5.82 -7.87 -6.89
C TYR A 45 -5.20 -9.01 -7.69
N GLY A 46 -3.88 -9.15 -7.58
CA GLY A 46 -3.18 -10.29 -8.16
C GLY A 46 -1.96 -10.69 -7.34
N GLU A 47 -1.62 -11.96 -7.44
CA GLU A 47 -0.58 -12.61 -6.63
C GLU A 47 0.23 -13.56 -7.51
N SER A 48 1.54 -13.62 -7.29
CA SER A 48 2.37 -14.61 -7.98
C SER A 48 2.01 -16.02 -7.51
N ASP A 49 2.30 -17.04 -8.34
CA ASP A 49 1.93 -18.43 -8.03
C ASP A 49 2.50 -18.94 -6.69
N ASP A 50 3.62 -18.39 -6.24
CA ASP A 50 4.28 -18.71 -4.97
C ASP A 50 3.90 -17.77 -3.81
N GLY A 51 3.02 -16.80 -4.06
CA GLY A 51 2.52 -15.85 -3.07
C GLY A 51 3.54 -14.81 -2.59
N LEU A 52 4.70 -14.74 -3.24
CA LEU A 52 5.79 -13.86 -2.84
C LEU A 52 5.65 -12.44 -3.39
N VAL A 53 4.91 -12.25 -4.47
CA VAL A 53 4.64 -10.92 -5.04
C VAL A 53 3.14 -10.69 -5.09
N ARG A 54 2.70 -9.54 -4.58
CA ARG A 54 1.29 -9.13 -4.56
C ARG A 54 1.15 -7.73 -5.11
N VAL A 55 0.12 -7.52 -5.92
CA VAL A 55 -0.13 -6.26 -6.62
C VAL A 55 -1.58 -5.83 -6.42
N TRP A 56 -1.77 -4.53 -6.16
CA TRP A 56 -3.07 -3.88 -6.16
C TRP A 56 -3.09 -2.81 -7.24
N VAL A 57 -4.11 -2.84 -8.10
CA VAL A 57 -4.33 -1.82 -9.14
C VAL A 57 -5.61 -1.04 -8.84
N LEU A 58 -5.62 0.26 -9.12
CA LEU A 58 -6.79 1.13 -9.02
C LEU A 58 -7.70 0.96 -10.25
N MET A 59 -8.90 1.53 -10.16
CA MET A 59 -9.90 1.48 -11.23
C MET A 59 -9.45 2.18 -12.52
N ASP A 60 -8.55 3.16 -12.42
CA ASP A 60 -7.96 3.85 -13.58
C ASP A 60 -6.82 3.05 -14.24
N GLY A 61 -6.50 1.87 -13.69
CA GLY A 61 -5.44 0.99 -14.16
C GLY A 61 -4.05 1.32 -13.61
N SER A 62 -3.91 2.33 -12.75
CA SER A 62 -2.64 2.62 -12.08
C SER A 62 -2.34 1.59 -10.98
N VAL A 63 -1.06 1.30 -10.74
CA VAL A 63 -0.65 0.43 -9.63
C VAL A 63 -0.75 1.22 -8.34
N LYS A 64 -1.60 0.77 -7.42
CA LYS A 64 -1.75 1.35 -6.09
C LYS A 64 -0.58 0.97 -5.20
N ASP A 65 -0.27 -0.32 -5.18
CA ASP A 65 0.73 -0.88 -4.28
C ASP A 65 1.32 -2.18 -4.85
N LEU A 66 2.56 -2.46 -4.46
CA LEU A 66 3.32 -3.66 -4.83
C LEU A 66 4.05 -4.13 -3.58
N MET A 67 3.70 -5.33 -3.12
CA MET A 67 4.36 -5.97 -1.98
C MET A 67 5.19 -7.14 -2.47
N ILE A 68 6.46 -7.17 -2.06
CA ILE A 68 7.39 -8.25 -2.35
C ILE A 68 7.83 -8.85 -1.02
N ASP A 69 7.63 -10.16 -0.86
CA ASP A 69 8.05 -10.89 0.32
C ASP A 69 9.59 -10.90 0.41
N PRO A 70 10.19 -10.72 1.60
CA PRO A 70 11.63 -10.78 1.78
C PRO A 70 12.28 -12.07 1.27
N ALA A 71 11.56 -13.20 1.25
CA ALA A 71 12.04 -14.46 0.68
C ALA A 71 12.29 -14.37 -0.83
N ALA A 72 11.58 -13.48 -1.54
CA ALA A 72 11.76 -13.24 -2.97
C ALA A 72 13.06 -12.47 -3.28
N MET A 73 13.60 -11.72 -2.32
CA MET A 73 14.82 -10.92 -2.51
C MET A 73 16.08 -11.78 -2.72
N GLY A 74 16.02 -13.08 -2.39
CA GLY A 74 17.08 -14.04 -2.69
C GLY A 74 17.03 -14.61 -4.11
N GLN A 75 15.99 -14.28 -4.88
CA GLN A 75 15.82 -14.78 -6.25
C GLN A 75 16.59 -13.94 -7.28
N SER A 76 16.69 -14.48 -8.49
CA SER A 76 17.21 -13.71 -9.62
C SER A 76 16.23 -12.60 -10.01
N ALA A 77 16.76 -11.50 -10.57
CA ALA A 77 15.94 -10.40 -11.07
C ALA A 77 14.93 -10.87 -12.13
N ASP A 78 15.32 -11.83 -12.97
CA ASP A 78 14.44 -12.39 -14.01
C ASP A 78 13.27 -13.17 -13.39
N SER A 79 13.53 -13.96 -12.34
CA SER A 79 12.49 -14.69 -11.61
C SER A 79 11.52 -13.75 -10.92
N LEU A 80 12.04 -12.75 -10.21
CA LEU A 80 11.22 -11.76 -9.52
C LEU A 80 10.41 -10.91 -10.51
N GLY A 81 11.00 -10.57 -11.66
CA GLY A 81 10.32 -9.87 -12.75
C GLY A 81 9.15 -10.68 -13.30
N ALA A 82 9.37 -11.95 -13.62
CA ALA A 82 8.31 -12.85 -14.11
C ALA A 82 7.17 -13.01 -13.09
N GLN A 83 7.49 -13.06 -11.80
CA GLN A 83 6.50 -13.13 -10.73
C GLN A 83 5.67 -11.85 -10.60
N ALA A 84 6.33 -10.69 -10.67
CA ALA A 84 5.65 -9.40 -10.66
C ALA A 84 4.76 -9.23 -11.88
N GLU A 85 5.20 -9.65 -13.06
CA GLU A 85 4.40 -9.64 -14.29
C GLU A 85 3.16 -10.55 -14.17
N ALA A 86 3.32 -11.76 -13.62
CA ALA A 86 2.21 -12.67 -13.39
C ALA A 86 1.18 -12.09 -12.40
N ALA A 87 1.65 -11.56 -11.28
CA ALA A 87 0.80 -10.92 -10.29
C ALA A 87 0.07 -9.70 -10.88
N LEU A 88 0.75 -8.88 -11.67
CA LEU A 88 0.16 -7.72 -12.34
C LEU A 88 -0.90 -8.12 -13.37
N ALA A 89 -0.63 -9.16 -14.18
CA ALA A 89 -1.58 -9.68 -15.16
C ALA A 89 -2.86 -10.20 -14.47
N GLN A 90 -2.72 -10.91 -13.34
CA GLN A 90 -3.86 -11.31 -12.52
C GLN A 90 -4.63 -10.11 -11.96
N ALA A 91 -3.94 -9.09 -11.45
CA ALA A 91 -4.58 -7.90 -10.90
C ALA A 91 -5.43 -7.17 -11.95
N TYR A 92 -4.92 -7.03 -13.18
CA TYR A 92 -5.71 -6.46 -14.28
C TYR A 92 -6.88 -7.35 -14.71
N GLY A 93 -6.70 -8.67 -14.74
CA GLY A 93 -7.79 -9.60 -15.05
C GLY A 93 -8.92 -9.55 -14.02
N ASP A 94 -8.57 -9.47 -12.73
CA ASP A 94 -9.54 -9.29 -11.65
C ASP A 94 -10.26 -7.94 -11.76
N LEU A 95 -9.51 -6.85 -12.03
CA LEU A 95 -10.12 -5.53 -12.24
C LEU A 95 -11.13 -5.55 -13.38
N ASP A 96 -10.79 -6.14 -14.53
CA ASP A 96 -11.68 -6.25 -15.68
C ASP A 96 -12.95 -7.04 -15.35
N HIS A 97 -12.80 -8.16 -14.64
CA HIS A 97 -13.93 -8.97 -14.20
C HIS A 97 -14.86 -8.20 -13.25
N GLN A 98 -14.29 -7.41 -12.33
CA GLN A 98 -15.08 -6.56 -11.43
C GLN A 98 -15.79 -5.43 -12.19
N LEU A 99 -15.13 -4.80 -13.17
CA LEU A 99 -15.69 -3.74 -14.01
C LEU A 99 -16.84 -4.27 -14.88
N GLY A 100 -16.64 -5.39 -15.59
CA GLY A 100 -17.68 -6.05 -16.38
C GLY A 100 -18.87 -6.48 -15.53
N GLY A 101 -18.63 -7.01 -14.32
CA GLY A 101 -19.68 -7.38 -13.38
C GLY A 101 -20.52 -6.19 -12.90
N ARG A 102 -19.92 -5.02 -12.73
CA ARG A 102 -20.63 -3.78 -12.34
C ARG A 102 -21.50 -3.27 -13.47
N GLN A 103 -20.98 -3.24 -14.70
CA GLN A 103 -21.70 -2.76 -15.86
C GLN A 103 -22.93 -3.63 -16.16
N ALA A 104 -22.79 -4.96 -16.10
CA ALA A 104 -23.90 -5.88 -16.29
C ALA A 104 -25.03 -5.75 -15.23
N ARG A 105 -24.71 -5.26 -14.02
CA ARG A 105 -25.72 -4.95 -12.99
C ARG A 105 -26.41 -3.61 -13.28
N GLN A 106 -25.66 -2.60 -13.71
CA GLN A 106 -26.19 -1.30 -14.09
C GLN A 106 -27.15 -1.43 -15.29
N ASP A 107 -26.79 -2.19 -16.31
CA ASP A 107 -27.65 -2.43 -17.48
C ASP A 107 -28.97 -3.09 -17.10
N ARG A 108 -28.92 -4.09 -16.20
CA ARG A 108 -30.13 -4.73 -15.67
C ARG A 108 -30.99 -3.78 -14.84
N GLN A 109 -30.39 -2.86 -14.09
CA GLN A 109 -31.14 -1.84 -13.37
C GLN A 109 -31.80 -0.82 -14.32
N LEU A 110 -31.09 -0.38 -15.35
CA LEU A 110 -31.63 0.53 -16.36
C LEU A 110 -32.80 -0.11 -17.12
N GLN A 111 -32.67 -1.38 -17.54
CA GLN A 111 -33.75 -2.11 -18.20
C GLN A 111 -35.00 -2.21 -17.31
N ARG A 112 -34.85 -2.42 -16.00
CA ARG A 112 -35.98 -2.44 -15.06
C ARG A 112 -36.67 -1.08 -14.96
N ILE A 113 -35.91 0.01 -14.88
CA ILE A 113 -36.47 1.37 -14.81
C ILE A 113 -37.24 1.69 -16.09
N ILE A 114 -36.66 1.38 -17.26
CA ILE A 114 -37.32 1.57 -18.57
C ILE A 114 -38.61 0.74 -18.67
N ALA A 115 -38.58 -0.52 -18.22
CA ALA A 115 -39.77 -1.38 -18.20
C ALA A 115 -40.88 -0.83 -17.29
N LEU A 116 -40.53 -0.32 -16.10
CA LEU A 116 -41.50 0.29 -15.18
C LEU A 116 -42.10 1.57 -15.77
N LEU A 117 -41.28 2.45 -16.33
CA LEU A 117 -41.74 3.69 -16.97
C LEU A 117 -42.63 3.43 -18.18
N SER A 118 -42.30 2.44 -19.01
CA SER A 118 -43.10 2.06 -20.19
C SER A 118 -44.43 1.41 -19.81
N THR A 119 -44.48 0.66 -18.71
CA THR A 119 -45.74 0.10 -18.19
C THR A 119 -46.64 1.19 -17.63
N ALA A 120 -46.10 2.13 -16.85
CA ALA A 120 -46.84 3.23 -16.26
C ALA A 120 -47.42 4.20 -17.30
N ARG A 121 -46.75 4.39 -18.44
CA ARG A 121 -47.20 5.29 -19.53
C ARG A 121 -48.30 4.69 -20.41
N ARG A 122 -48.55 3.39 -20.33
CA ARG A 122 -49.53 2.67 -21.18
C ARG A 122 -50.90 2.52 -20.49
N THR A 123 -50.98 2.85 -19.20
CA THR A 123 -52.20 2.75 -18.36
C THR A 123 -52.93 4.08 -18.17
N THR A 124 -52.48 5.15 -18.82
CA THR A 124 -53.12 6.48 -18.84
C THR A 124 -53.58 6.82 -20.24
#